data_AF-A0A955UZ95-F1
#
_entry.id   AF-A0A955UZ95-F1
#
_cell.length_a   1.000
_cell.length_b   1.000
_cell.length_c   1.000
_cell.angle_alpha   90.00
_cell.angle_beta   90.00
_cell.angle_gamma   90.00
#
_symmetry.space_group_name_H-M   'P 1'
#
loop_
_entity.id
_entity.type
_entity.pdbx_description
1 polymer ?
#
loop_
_entity_poly.entity_id
_entity_poly.type
_entity_poly.pdbx_seq_one_letter_code
_entity_poly.pdbx_strand_id
1 'polypeptide(L)'
;PVRGALVDLYVAALVFVAAALALGLLFSTLVSTQMQAFQLTFMSFLPQILMSGFMFPFDGMPRPARVLAEAMPLTHFVRLARGVLLRAAPLHELAREIWPLAVFFAITLSLAIARFRKRLD
;
A
#
# COMPACT_ATOMS: atom_id res chain seq x y z
N PRO A 1 -20.78 -5.41 14.30
CA PRO A 1 -20.15 -6.75 14.43
C PRO A 1 -19.23 -7.03 13.24
N VAL A 2 -17.93 -7.22 13.49
CA VAL A 2 -17.00 -7.73 12.47
C VAL A 2 -17.52 -9.10 12.05
N ARG A 3 -18.13 -9.20 10.86
CA ARG A 3 -18.69 -10.47 10.37
C ARG A 3 -17.62 -11.33 9.70
N GLY A 4 -16.53 -10.73 9.24
CA GLY A 4 -15.39 -11.43 8.63
C GLY A 4 -14.47 -12.07 9.68
N ALA A 5 -13.71 -13.09 9.25
CA ALA A 5 -12.69 -13.69 10.11
C ALA A 5 -11.61 -12.65 10.42
N LEU A 6 -11.31 -12.44 11.71
CA LEU A 6 -10.21 -11.55 12.13
C LEU A 6 -8.89 -11.94 11.48
N VAL A 7 -8.69 -13.24 11.23
CA VAL A 7 -7.52 -13.80 10.54
C VAL A 7 -7.36 -13.18 9.15
N ASP A 8 -8.43 -13.04 8.38
CA ASP A 8 -8.38 -12.47 7.03
C ASP A 8 -7.92 -11.01 7.06
N LEU A 9 -8.37 -10.25 8.07
CA LEU A 9 -7.93 -8.88 8.29
C LEU A 9 -6.45 -8.81 8.69
N TYR A 10 -5.97 -9.73 9.52
CA TYR A 10 -4.55 -9.79 9.88
C TYR A 10 -3.66 -10.14 8.69
N VAL A 11 -4.08 -11.08 7.85
CA VAL A 11 -3.36 -11.43 6.60
C VAL A 11 -3.33 -10.24 5.65
N ALA A 12 -4.47 -9.56 5.47
CA ALA A 12 -4.57 -8.34 4.70
C ALA A 12 -3.60 -7.25 5.18
N ALA A 13 -3.59 -7.01 6.49
CA ALA A 13 -2.70 -6.04 7.12
C ALA A 13 -1.24 -6.44 6.95
N LEU A 14 -0.89 -7.73 7.07
CA LEU A 14 0.46 -8.21 6.90
C LEU A 14 0.98 -7.95 5.47
N VAL A 15 0.17 -8.24 4.44
CA VAL A 15 0.53 -7.96 3.04
C VAL A 15 0.72 -6.46 2.83
N PHE A 16 -0.16 -5.63 3.38
CA PHE A 16 -0.03 -4.18 3.31
C PHE A 16 1.23 -3.66 4.01
N VAL A 17 1.52 -4.14 5.23
CA VAL A 17 2.73 -3.76 5.98
C VAL A 17 3.99 -4.17 5.21
N ALA A 18 4.02 -5.36 4.62
CA ALA A 18 5.14 -5.79 3.79
C ALA A 18 5.36 -4.84 2.59
N ALA A 19 4.28 -4.47 1.87
CA ALA A 19 4.32 -3.49 0.79
C ALA A 19 4.82 -2.10 1.25
N ALA A 20 4.33 -1.62 2.39
CA ALA A 20 4.72 -0.34 2.96
C ALA A 20 6.19 -0.33 3.42
N LEU A 21 6.67 -1.43 4.02
CA LEU A 21 8.06 -1.59 4.42
C LEU A 21 9.00 -1.63 3.21
N ALA A 22 8.64 -2.32 2.14
CA ALA A 22 9.41 -2.32 0.89
C ALA A 22 9.54 -0.90 0.32
N LEU A 23 8.47 -0.10 0.38
CA LEU A 23 8.50 1.31 -0.04
C LEU A 23 9.37 2.18 0.87
N GLY A 24 9.25 2.03 2.19
CA GLY A 24 10.11 2.72 3.14
C GLY A 24 11.59 2.38 2.96
N LEU A 25 11.90 1.11 2.67
CA LEU A 25 13.25 0.67 2.34
C LEU A 25 13.73 1.27 1.02
N LEU A 26 12.90 1.33 -0.01
CA LEU A 26 13.25 2.00 -1.26
C LEU A 26 13.59 3.48 -0.99
N PHE A 27 12.76 4.18 -0.21
CA PHE A 27 13.00 5.58 0.14
C PHE A 27 14.30 5.76 0.93
N SER A 28 14.62 4.88 1.88
CA SER A 28 15.88 4.96 2.63
C SER A 28 17.11 4.77 1.73
N THR A 29 16.99 4.03 0.62
CA THR A 29 18.09 3.92 -0.37
C THR A 29 18.20 5.12 -1.30
N LEU A 30 17.16 5.95 -1.44
CA LEU A 30 17.14 7.10 -2.36
C LEU A 30 17.77 8.35 -1.76
N VAL A 31 17.69 8.53 -0.45
CA VAL A 31 18.19 9.71 0.25
C VAL A 31 19.45 9.40 1.06
N SER A 32 20.19 10.45 1.43
CA SER A 32 21.45 10.32 2.17
C SER A 32 21.29 10.50 3.68
N THR A 33 20.18 11.11 4.13
CA THR A 33 19.95 11.41 5.56
C THR A 33 18.65 10.81 6.06
N GLN A 34 18.65 10.35 7.32
CA GLN A 34 17.46 9.80 7.98
C GLN A 34 16.30 10.82 8.03
N MET A 35 16.62 12.10 8.26
CA MET A 35 15.62 13.18 8.29
C MET A 35 14.95 13.37 6.92
N GLN A 36 15.71 13.30 5.82
CA GLN A 36 15.13 13.33 4.47
C GLN A 36 14.26 12.10 4.21
N ALA A 37 14.66 10.91 4.70
CA ALA A 37 13.89 9.68 4.50
C ALA A 37 12.53 9.78 5.19
N PHE A 38 12.52 10.32 6.41
CA PHE A 38 11.31 10.57 7.17
C PHE A 38 10.40 11.59 6.46
N GLN A 39 10.95 12.72 6.01
CA GLN A 39 10.19 13.73 5.26
C GLN A 39 9.58 13.17 3.97
N LEU A 40 10.34 12.39 3.20
CA LEU A 40 9.88 11.79 1.95
C LEU A 40 8.78 10.75 2.19
N THR A 41 8.93 9.95 3.25
CA THR A 41 7.91 9.01 3.69
C THR A 41 6.64 9.74 4.07
N PHE A 42 6.74 10.80 4.87
CA PHE A 42 5.57 11.58 5.30
C PHE A 42 4.87 12.26 4.12
N MET A 43 5.65 12.87 3.21
CA MET A 43 5.15 13.50 1.99
C MET A 43 4.49 12.50 1.05
N SER A 44 4.91 11.24 1.05
CA SER A 44 4.30 10.18 0.25
C SER A 44 3.07 9.56 0.93
N PHE A 45 3.07 9.46 2.26
CA PHE A 45 2.02 8.81 3.03
C PHE A 45 0.76 9.69 3.17
N LEU A 46 0.95 11.00 3.32
CA LEU A 46 -0.15 11.95 3.43
C LEU A 46 -1.09 11.97 2.21
N PRO A 47 -0.60 12.08 0.95
CA PRO A 47 -1.45 11.97 -0.23
C PRO A 47 -2.05 10.56 -0.37
N GLN A 48 -1.35 9.50 0.04
CA GLN A 48 -1.94 8.16 0.07
C GLN A 48 -3.21 8.14 0.92
N ILE A 49 -3.20 8.71 2.13
CA ILE A 49 -4.37 8.74 3.01
C ILE A 49 -5.53 9.48 2.33
N LEU A 50 -5.26 10.67 1.78
CA LEU A 50 -6.28 11.50 1.12
C LEU A 50 -6.90 10.80 -0.10
N MET A 51 -6.07 10.11 -0.88
CA MET A 51 -6.47 9.49 -2.15
C MET A 51 -6.95 8.03 -2.01
N SER A 52 -6.68 7.36 -0.89
CA SER A 52 -6.99 5.94 -0.65
C SER A 52 -8.47 5.55 -0.71
N GLY A 53 -9.37 6.53 -0.82
CA GLY A 53 -10.79 6.32 -0.66
C GLY A 53 -11.27 6.38 0.81
N PHE A 54 -10.35 6.48 1.78
CA PHE A 54 -10.65 6.51 3.22
C PHE A 54 -11.29 7.85 3.64
N MET A 55 -10.62 8.97 3.36
CA MET A 55 -11.13 10.32 3.71
C MET A 55 -12.18 10.82 2.72
N PHE A 56 -11.95 10.58 1.43
CA PHE A 56 -12.85 11.00 0.34
C PHE A 56 -13.36 9.78 -0.43
N PRO A 57 -14.62 9.77 -0.88
CA PRO A 57 -15.16 8.66 -1.64
C PRO A 57 -14.43 8.53 -2.99
N PHE A 58 -13.92 7.32 -3.27
CA PHE A 58 -13.16 7.00 -4.48
C PHE A 58 -13.97 7.17 -5.78
N ASP A 59 -15.30 7.06 -5.70
CA ASP A 59 -16.21 7.25 -6.84
C ASP A 59 -16.43 8.72 -7.23
N GLY A 60 -16.17 9.64 -6.30
CA GLY A 60 -16.25 11.08 -6.56
C GLY A 60 -14.96 11.70 -7.11
N MET A 61 -13.89 10.92 -7.26
CA MET A 61 -12.58 11.45 -7.66
C MET A 61 -12.48 11.67 -9.18
N PRO A 62 -11.86 12.77 -9.64
CA PRO A 62 -11.57 12.98 -11.05
C PRO A 62 -10.61 11.90 -11.57
N ARG A 63 -10.74 11.53 -12.85
CA ARG A 63 -9.96 10.46 -13.51
C ARG A 63 -8.46 10.45 -13.19
N PRO A 64 -7.71 11.58 -13.26
CA PRO A 64 -6.27 11.56 -12.96
C PRO A 64 -5.96 11.19 -11.50
N ALA A 65 -6.76 11.67 -10.54
CA ALA A 65 -6.61 11.32 -9.14
C ALA A 65 -6.88 9.82 -8.92
N ARG A 66 -7.85 9.27 -9.65
CA ARG A 66 -8.21 7.84 -9.56
C ARG A 66 -7.08 6.92 -10.00
N VAL A 67 -6.41 7.25 -11.11
CA VAL A 67 -5.26 6.49 -11.62
C VAL A 67 -4.10 6.55 -10.64
N LEU A 68 -3.79 7.73 -10.08
CA LEU A 68 -2.73 7.85 -9.09
C LEU A 68 -3.06 7.09 -7.80
N ALA A 69 -4.31 7.12 -7.35
CA ALA A 69 -4.76 6.38 -6.20
C ALA A 69 -4.70 4.85 -6.41
N GLU A 70 -4.99 4.36 -7.61
CA GLU A 70 -4.84 2.93 -7.97
C GLU A 70 -3.38 2.47 -8.00
N ALA A 71 -2.42 3.38 -8.12
CA ALA A 71 -1.00 3.04 -7.97
C ALA A 71 -0.57 2.89 -6.50
N MET A 72 -1.41 3.32 -5.54
CA MET A 72 -1.05 3.37 -4.13
C MET A 72 -1.52 2.13 -3.37
N PRO A 73 -0.66 1.49 -2.56
CA PRO A 73 -0.99 0.27 -1.84
C PRO A 73 -2.09 0.48 -0.78
N LEU A 74 -2.18 1.69 -0.21
CA LEU A 74 -3.18 2.02 0.81
C LEU A 74 -4.60 1.96 0.26
N THR A 75 -4.82 2.34 -1.00
CA THR A 75 -6.14 2.29 -1.66
C THR A 75 -6.69 0.86 -1.67
N HIS A 76 -5.85 -0.08 -2.07
CA HIS A 76 -6.22 -1.49 -2.13
C HIS A 76 -6.45 -2.07 -0.73
N PHE A 77 -5.61 -1.72 0.25
CA PHE A 77 -5.81 -2.15 1.63
C PHE A 77 -7.14 -1.65 2.20
N VAL A 78 -7.50 -0.38 1.98
CA VAL A 78 -8.77 0.20 2.46
C VAL A 78 -9.98 -0.51 1.86
N ARG A 79 -9.92 -0.89 0.57
CA ARG A 79 -10.97 -1.69 -0.08
C ARG A 79 -11.04 -3.11 0.50
N LEU A 80 -9.89 -3.73 0.72
CA LEU A 80 -9.79 -5.08 1.25
C LEU A 80 -10.32 -5.14 2.70
N ALA A 81 -9.90 -4.19 3.55
CA ALA A 81 -10.40 -4.03 4.91
C ALA A 81 -11.92 -3.82 4.93
N ARG A 82 -12.48 -3.00 4.04
CA ARG A 82 -13.95 -2.85 3.91
C ARG A 82 -14.62 -4.15 3.49
N GLY A 83 -14.05 -4.89 2.54
CA GLY A 83 -14.57 -6.18 2.11
C GLY A 83 -14.67 -7.18 3.26
N VAL A 84 -13.58 -7.34 4.04
CA VAL A 84 -13.54 -8.24 5.20
C VAL A 84 -14.48 -7.77 6.30
N LEU A 85 -14.41 -6.49 6.69
CA LEU A 85 -15.17 -5.96 7.84
C LEU A 85 -16.68 -5.88 7.59
N LEU A 86 -17.09 -5.44 6.39
CA LEU A 86 -18.49 -5.15 6.08
C LEU A 86 -19.20 -6.31 5.39
N ARG A 87 -18.51 -7.07 4.53
CA ARG A 87 -19.11 -8.14 3.73
C ARG A 87 -18.82 -9.54 4.25
N ALA A 88 -17.90 -9.69 5.21
CA ALA A 88 -17.38 -10.99 5.63
C ALA A 88 -16.87 -11.84 4.46
N ALA A 89 -16.42 -11.18 3.40
CA ALA A 89 -15.96 -11.85 2.20
C ALA A 89 -14.64 -12.57 2.52
N PRO A 90 -14.51 -13.87 2.19
CA PRO A 90 -13.28 -14.60 2.37
C PRO A 90 -12.18 -14.04 1.46
N LEU A 91 -10.90 -14.18 1.86
CA LEU A 91 -9.74 -13.62 1.14
C LEU A 91 -9.69 -13.97 -0.35
N HIS A 92 -10.20 -15.13 -0.76
CA HIS A 92 -10.18 -15.55 -2.17
C HIS A 92 -11.07 -14.67 -3.05
N GLU A 93 -12.19 -14.14 -2.54
CA GLU A 93 -13.04 -13.19 -3.26
C GLU A 93 -12.38 -11.81 -3.37
N LEU A 94 -11.44 -11.52 -2.47
CA LEU A 94 -10.68 -10.28 -2.42
C LEU A 94 -9.38 -10.34 -3.23
N ALA A 95 -9.13 -11.43 -3.97
CA ALA A 95 -7.93 -11.63 -4.78
C ALA A 95 -7.67 -10.46 -5.76
N ARG A 96 -8.73 -9.80 -6.23
CA ARG A 96 -8.64 -8.63 -7.12
C ARG A 96 -7.91 -7.44 -6.47
N GLU A 97 -7.99 -7.30 -5.16
CA GLU A 97 -7.30 -6.25 -4.40
C GLU A 97 -5.96 -6.76 -3.84
N ILE A 98 -5.82 -8.08 -3.58
CA ILE A 98 -4.55 -8.69 -3.15
C ILE A 98 -3.49 -8.62 -4.26
N TRP A 99 -3.86 -8.92 -5.50
CA TRP A 99 -2.91 -8.96 -6.63
C TRP A 99 -2.18 -7.62 -6.84
N PRO A 100 -2.86 -6.45 -6.92
CA PRO A 100 -2.20 -5.16 -7.01
C PRO A 100 -1.21 -4.89 -5.86
N LEU A 101 -1.56 -5.24 -4.61
CA LEU A 101 -0.63 -5.11 -3.48
C LEU A 101 0.60 -5.99 -3.66
N ALA A 102 0.42 -7.23 -4.10
CA ALA A 102 1.53 -8.17 -4.31
C ALA A 102 2.46 -7.68 -5.43
N VAL A 103 1.90 -7.16 -6.54
CA VAL A 103 2.67 -6.54 -7.62
C VAL A 103 3.42 -5.31 -7.14
N PHE A 104 2.76 -4.42 -6.39
CA PHE A 104 3.39 -3.23 -5.82
C PHE A 104 4.56 -3.60 -4.90
N PHE A 105 4.35 -4.57 -4.00
CA PHE A 105 5.40 -5.10 -3.13
C PHE A 105 6.57 -5.65 -3.93
N ALA A 106 6.31 -6.53 -4.91
CA ALA A 106 7.34 -7.16 -5.72
C ALA A 106 8.18 -6.12 -6.50
N ILE A 107 7.54 -5.13 -7.12
CA ILE A 107 8.22 -4.06 -7.86
C ILE A 107 9.08 -3.23 -6.91
N THR A 108 8.50 -2.78 -5.80
CA THR A 108 9.16 -1.86 -4.87
C THR A 108 10.33 -2.54 -4.17
N LEU A 109 10.16 -3.80 -3.77
CA LEU A 109 11.22 -4.61 -3.17
C LEU A 109 12.34 -4.90 -4.18
N SER A 110 12.00 -5.23 -5.42
CA SER A 110 13.00 -5.47 -6.48
C SER A 110 13.84 -4.22 -6.76
N LEU A 111 13.20 -3.05 -6.80
CA LEU A 111 13.88 -1.76 -6.94
C LEU A 111 14.80 -1.47 -5.75
N ALA A 112 14.33 -1.72 -4.52
CA ALA A 112 15.13 -1.52 -3.31
C ALA A 112 16.38 -2.41 -3.33
N ILE A 113 16.24 -3.71 -3.65
CA ILE A 113 17.36 -4.66 -3.73
C ILE A 113 18.35 -4.26 -4.84
N ALA A 114 17.86 -3.93 -6.04
CA ALA A 114 18.71 -3.52 -7.15
C ALA A 114 19.53 -2.26 -6.82
N ARG A 115 18.96 -1.33 -6.07
CA ARG A 115 19.63 -0.10 -5.65
C ARG A 115 20.63 -0.32 -4.52
N PHE A 116 20.34 -1.25 -3.61
CA PHE A 116 21.28 -1.66 -2.57
C PHE A 116 22.56 -2.25 -3.16
N ARG A 117 22.42 -3.12 -4.18
CA ARG A 117 23.57 -3.69 -4.91
C ARG A 117 24.44 -2.62 -5.56
N LYS A 118 23.84 -1.57 -6.16
CA LYS A 118 24.57 -0.46 -6.79
C LYS A 118 25.40 0.41 -5.84
N ARG A 119 25.18 0.34 -4.52
CA ARG A 119 25.99 1.07 -3.53
C ARG A 119 27.16 0.24 -2.98
N LEU A 120 27.21 -1.06 -3.30
CA LEU A 120 28.29 -1.96 -2.86
C LEU A 120 29.46 -2.06 -3.85
N ASP A 121 29.32 -1.46 -5.04
CA ASP A 121 30.41 -1.22 -6.00
C ASP A 121 30.88 0.24 -5.87
#